data_AF-A0A6N2DVP4-F1
#
_entry.id   AF-A0A6N2DVP4-F1
#
_cell.length_a   1.000
_cell.length_b   1.000
_cell.length_c   1.000
_cell.angle_alpha   90.00
_cell.angle_beta   90.00
_cell.angle_gamma   90.00
#
_symmetry.space_group_name_H-M   'P 1'
#
loop_
_entity.id
_entity.type
_entity.pdbx_description
1 polymer ?
#
loop_
_entity_poly.entity_id
_entity_poly.type
_entity_poly.pdbx_seq_one_letter_code
_entity_poly.pdbx_strand_id
1 'polypeptide(L)' 'MTDDEWQAHVTREAAKEVGKWLEGRGRLNQPVAALTMADLEAMASNAISRFIVLASQRIKEQPAGNEDLTRLLLG' A
#
# COMPACT_ATOMS: atom_id res chain seq x y z
N MET A 1 4.33 12.99 -12.91
CA MET A 1 4.10 11.54 -13.04
C MET A 1 2.68 11.37 -13.54
N THR A 2 2.46 10.62 -14.61
CA THR A 2 1.10 10.31 -15.10
C THR A 2 0.36 9.44 -14.09
N ASP A 3 -0.95 9.25 -14.28
CA ASP A 3 -1.72 8.35 -13.43
C ASP A 3 -1.20 6.92 -13.47
N ASP A 4 -0.88 6.40 -14.66
CA ASP A 4 -0.33 5.06 -14.83
C ASP A 4 1.03 4.89 -14.15
N GLU A 5 1.91 5.89 -14.30
CA GLU A 5 3.21 5.88 -13.63
C GLU A 5 3.04 5.96 -12.10
N TRP A 6 2.08 6.74 -11.60
CA TRP A 6 1.80 6.82 -10.17
C TRP A 6 1.23 5.52 -9.63
N GLN A 7 0.30 4.88 -10.36
CA GLN A 7 -0.25 3.57 -10.01
C GLN A 7 0.85 2.50 -9.94
N ALA A 8 1.76 2.48 -10.92
CA ALA A 8 2.90 1.58 -10.90
C ALA A 8 3.83 1.86 -9.70
N HIS A 9 4.06 3.13 -9.39
CA HIS A 9 4.86 3.55 -8.24
C HIS A 9 4.24 3.08 -6.91
N VAL A 10 2.97 3.39 -6.65
CA VAL A 10 2.33 3.02 -5.37
C VAL A 10 2.18 1.51 -5.22
N THR A 11 1.93 0.78 -6.31
CA THR A 11 1.90 -0.68 -6.32
C THR A 11 3.25 -1.25 -5.89
N ARG A 12 4.36 -0.71 -6.44
CA ARG A 12 5.71 -1.13 -6.06
C ARG A 12 6.01 -0.84 -4.59
N GLU A 13 5.62 0.32 -4.09
CA GLU A 13 5.83 0.69 -2.70
C GLU A 13 5.00 -0.17 -1.73
N ALA A 14 3.75 -0.47 -2.08
CA ALA A 14 2.91 -1.39 -1.31
C ALA A 14 3.50 -2.80 -1.28
N ALA A 15 3.99 -3.31 -2.42
CA ALA A 15 4.65 -4.62 -2.49
C ALA A 15 5.92 -4.69 -1.63
N LYS A 16 6.67 -3.59 -1.49
CA LYS A 16 7.83 -3.54 -0.57
C LYS A 16 7.39 -3.67 0.88
N GLU A 17 6.31 -3.01 1.29
CA GLU A 17 5.78 -3.13 2.66
C GLU A 17 5.27 -4.53 2.97
N VAL A 18 4.67 -5.21 1.98
CA VAL A 18 4.35 -6.64 2.08
C VAL A 18 5.60 -7.48 2.36
N GLY A 19 6.69 -7.26 1.62
CA GLY A 19 7.96 -7.95 1.84
C GLY A 19 8.54 -7.69 3.23
N LYS A 20 8.58 -6.44 3.68
CA LYS A 20 9.05 -6.08 5.03
C LYS A 20 8.20 -6.71 6.12
N TRP A 21 6.88 -6.77 5.94
CA TRP A 21 5.99 -7.43 6.88
C TRP A 21 6.31 -8.93 6.99
N LEU A 22 6.50 -9.61 5.86
CA LEU A 22 6.91 -11.02 5.84
C LEU A 22 8.24 -11.25 6.57
N GLU A 23 9.22 -10.39 6.34
CA GLU A 23 10.52 -10.44 7.02
C GLU A 23 10.38 -10.21 8.53
N GLY A 24 9.62 -9.19 8.94
CA GLY A 24 9.42 -8.81 10.33
C GLY A 24 8.60 -9.81 11.15
N ARG A 25 7.66 -10.53 10.52
CA ARG A 25 6.89 -11.63 11.14
C ARG A 25 7.79 -12.81 11.55
N GLY A 26 8.91 -12.97 10.86
CA GLY A 26 9.75 -14.16 10.94
C GLY A 26 9.09 -15.38 10.28
N ARG A 27 9.69 -16.57 10.48
CA ARG A 27 9.23 -17.84 9.87
C ARG A 27 9.13 -17.80 8.34
N LEU A 28 10.05 -17.08 7.68
CA LEU A 28 10.16 -17.04 6.22
C LEU A 28 10.41 -18.43 5.57
N ASN A 29 10.78 -19.42 6.37
CA ASN A 29 10.91 -20.82 5.95
C ASN A 29 9.56 -21.54 5.80
N GLN A 30 8.44 -20.93 6.20
CA GLN A 30 7.11 -21.48 6.02
C GLN A 30 6.48 -21.00 4.70
N PRO A 31 5.62 -21.82 4.07
CA PRO A 31 4.91 -21.40 2.87
C PRO A 31 3.95 -20.24 3.18
N VAL A 32 3.78 -19.31 2.22
CA VAL A 32 2.80 -18.21 2.31
C VAL A 32 1.38 -18.73 2.57
N ALA A 33 1.05 -19.93 2.09
CA ALA A 33 -0.24 -20.58 2.36
C ALA A 33 -0.50 -20.90 3.84
N ALA A 34 0.53 -20.84 4.71
CA ALA A 34 0.38 -21.01 6.16
C ALA A 34 0.03 -19.71 6.89
N LEU A 35 -0.15 -18.58 6.19
CA LEU A 35 -0.64 -17.34 6.76
C LEU A 35 -2.09 -17.50 7.23
N THR A 36 -2.37 -17.09 8.46
CA THR A 36 -3.75 -17.02 8.98
C THR A 36 -4.48 -15.82 8.40
N MET A 37 -5.80 -15.74 8.57
CA MET A 37 -6.54 -14.54 8.15
C MET A 37 -6.00 -13.28 8.85
N ALA A 38 -5.68 -13.35 10.14
CA ALA A 38 -5.11 -12.22 10.89
C ALA A 38 -3.76 -11.76 10.33
N ASP A 39 -2.93 -12.71 9.87
CA ASP A 39 -1.67 -12.39 9.17
C ASP A 39 -1.92 -11.65 7.85
N LEU A 40 -2.88 -12.14 7.06
CA LEU A 40 -3.26 -11.53 5.79
C LEU A 40 -3.83 -10.12 5.98
N GLU A 41 -4.68 -9.93 7.00
CA GLU A 41 -5.24 -8.63 7.37
C GLU A 41 -4.14 -7.65 7.82
N ALA A 42 -3.19 -8.10 8.63
CA ALA A 42 -2.06 -7.28 9.06
C ALA A 42 -1.16 -6.88 7.87
N MET A 43 -0.90 -7.80 6.95
CA MET A 43 -0.14 -7.54 5.73
C MET A 43 -0.86 -6.55 4.81
N ALA A 44 -2.18 -6.73 4.60
CA ALA A 44 -3.01 -5.82 3.83
C ALA A 44 -3.06 -4.42 4.46
N SER A 45 -3.18 -4.34 5.80
CA SER A 45 -3.18 -3.08 6.54
C SER A 45 -1.89 -2.28 6.31
N ASN A 46 -0.72 -2.93 6.30
CA ASN A 46 0.55 -2.27 5.99
C ASN A 46 0.60 -1.74 4.55
N ALA A 47 0.16 -2.55 3.57
CA ALA A 47 0.11 -2.14 2.17
C ALA A 47 -0.84 -0.95 1.94
N ILE A 48 -2.04 -1.00 2.52
CA ILE A 48 -3.04 0.07 2.44
C ILE A 48 -2.54 1.35 3.12
N SER A 49 -1.91 1.22 4.30
CA SER A 49 -1.33 2.37 5.01
C SER A 49 -0.29 3.09 4.15
N ARG A 50 0.56 2.33 3.44
CA ARG A 50 1.55 2.91 2.52
C ARG A 50 0.88 3.63 1.35
N PHE A 51 -0.16 3.04 0.77
CA PHE A 51 -0.93 3.68 -0.29
C PHE A 51 -1.54 5.00 0.20
N ILE A 52 -2.20 5.03 1.36
CA ILE A 52 -2.84 6.23 1.93
C ILE A 52 -1.83 7.36 2.10
N VAL A 53 -0.63 7.06 2.61
CA VAL A 53 0.45 8.05 2.78
C VAL A 53 0.85 8.65 1.42
N LEU A 54 1.09 7.81 0.41
CA LEU A 54 1.51 8.27 -0.92
C LEU A 54 0.40 9.03 -1.66
N ALA A 55 -0.86 8.61 -1.51
CA ALA A 55 -2.02 9.32 -2.04
C ALA A 55 -2.19 10.69 -1.39
N SER A 56 -2.04 10.77 -0.06
CA SER A 56 -2.07 12.04 0.67
C SER A 56 -0.95 12.99 0.25
N GLN A 57 0.26 12.46 0.02
CA GLN A 57 1.39 13.22 -0.51
C GLN A 57 1.11 13.75 -1.92
N ARG A 58 0.58 12.92 -2.82
CA ARG A 58 0.21 13.34 -4.18
C ARG A 58 -0.81 14.47 -4.18
N ILE A 59 -1.87 14.36 -3.37
CA ILE A 59 -2.91 15.40 -3.24
C ILE A 59 -2.29 16.71 -2.74
N LYS A 60 -1.39 16.64 -1.75
CA LYS A 60 -0.68 17.81 -1.23
C LYS A 60 0.19 18.50 -2.29
N GLU A 61 0.90 17.71 -3.09
CA GLU A 61 1.82 18.22 -4.13
C GLU A 61 1.08 18.73 -5.37
N GLN A 62 -0.05 18.12 -5.71
CA GLN A 62 -0.87 18.47 -6.86
C GLN A 62 -2.37 18.43 -6.51
N PRO A 63 -2.92 19.50 -5.91
CA PRO A 63 -4.31 19.50 -5.46
C PRO A 63 -5.34 19.38 -6.58
N ALA A 64 -5.05 19.95 -7.75
CA ALA A 64 -5.92 19.89 -8.93
C ALA A 64 -5.71 18.56 -9.69
N GLY A 65 -6.80 17.92 -10.13
CA GLY A 65 -6.73 16.68 -10.91
C GLY A 65 -6.57 15.40 -10.08
N ASN A 66 -6.78 15.48 -8.76
CA ASN A 66 -6.78 14.33 -7.84
C ASN A 66 -8.10 14.23 -7.06
N GLU A 67 -9.20 14.65 -7.68
CA GLU A 67 -10.54 14.67 -7.07
C GLU A 67 -11.00 13.26 -6.68
N ASP A 68 -10.70 12.25 -7.50
CA ASP A 68 -11.04 10.86 -7.21
C ASP A 68 -10.25 10.29 -6.03
N LEU A 69 -8.95 10.59 -5.93
CA LEU A 69 -8.15 10.20 -4.77
C LEU A 69 -8.61 10.92 -3.50
N THR A 70 -9.00 12.20 -3.62
CA THR A 70 -9.53 12.98 -2.51
C THR A 70 -10.85 12.38 -2.01
N ARG A 71 -11.76 12.02 -2.92
CA ARG A 71 -13.01 11.32 -2.59
C ARG A 71 -12.75 9.97 -1.93
N LEU A 72 -11.83 9.16 -2.48
CA LEU A 72 -11.48 7.86 -1.91
C LEU A 72 -11.00 7.97 -0.44
N LEU A 73 -10.22 8.99 -0.11
CA LEU A 73 -9.64 9.14 1.22
C LEU A 73 -10.55 9.85 2.23
N LEU A 74 -11.43 10.74 1.77
CA LEU A 74 -12.25 11.59 2.66
C LEU A 74 -13.74 11.21 2.70
N GLY A 75 -14.23 10.40 1.75
CA GLY A 75 -15.64 10.03 1.61
C GLY A 75 -16.42 11.01 0.74
#